data_AF-A0A1N7AI67-F1
#
_entry.id   AF-A0A1N7AI67-F1
#
_cell.length_a   1.000
_cell.length_b   1.000
_cell.length_c   1.000
_cell.angle_alpha   90.00
_cell.angle_beta   90.00
_cell.angle_gamma   90.00
#
_symmetry.space_group_name_H-M   'P 1'
#
loop_
_entity.id
_entity.type
_entity.pdbx_description
1 polymer ?
#
loop_
_entity_poly.entity_id
_entity_poly.type
_entity_poly.pdbx_seq_one_letter_code
_entity_poly.pdbx_strand_id
1 'polypeptide(L)' 'MANASPERLRLRAQIGAATRHHPNTDTTELRRELAEVKIADYIRSIVAEAPPLRPEQRDRLANLLRGGADR' A
#
# COMPACT_ATOMS: atom_id res chain seq x y z
N MET A 1 -12.29 -4.05 -9.28
CA MET A 1 -11.03 -3.84 -8.56
C MET A 1 -10.14 -2.97 -9.42
N ALA A 2 -9.72 -1.80 -8.94
CA ALA A 2 -8.80 -0.93 -9.68
C ALA A 2 -7.60 -1.75 -10.17
N ASN A 3 -7.25 -1.59 -11.45
CA ASN A 3 -6.10 -2.27 -12.04
C ASN A 3 -4.85 -2.00 -11.19
N ALA A 4 -4.07 -3.04 -10.88
CA ALA A 4 -2.90 -2.87 -10.02
C ALA A 4 -1.97 -1.81 -10.62
N SER A 5 -1.56 -0.83 -9.81
CA SER A 5 -0.66 0.22 -10.28
C SER A 5 0.62 -0.38 -10.89
N PRO A 6 1.20 0.23 -11.94
CA PRO A 6 2.44 -0.25 -12.55
C PRO A 6 3.58 -0.45 -11.53
N GLU A 7 3.62 0.43 -10.53
CA GLU A 7 4.54 0.37 -9.40
C GLU A 7 4.34 -0.89 -8.53
N ARG A 8 3.08 -1.21 -8.19
CA ARG A 8 2.75 -2.45 -7.47
C ARG A 8 3.21 -3.69 -8.23
N LEU A 9 3.01 -3.72 -9.55
CA LEU A 9 3.44 -4.85 -10.38
C LEU A 9 4.97 -4.96 -10.41
N ARG A 10 5.68 -3.83 -10.55
CA ARG A 10 7.14 -3.76 -10.51
C ARG A 10 7.70 -4.28 -9.19
N LEU A 11 7.21 -3.80 -8.05
CA LEU A 11 7.68 -4.22 -6.72
C LEU A 11 7.44 -5.71 -6.48
N ARG A 12 6.28 -6.23 -6.91
CA ARG A 12 6.01 -7.68 -6.86
C ARG A 12 7.00 -8.48 -7.70
N ALA A 13 7.31 -8.01 -8.91
CA ALA A 13 8.27 -8.67 -9.78
C ALA A 13 9.69 -8.64 -9.19
N GLN A 14 10.10 -7.51 -8.61
CA GLN A 14 11.40 -7.37 -7.95
C GLN A 14 11.55 -8.32 -6.75
N ILE A 15 10.53 -8.40 -5.88
CA ILE A 15 10.53 -9.38 -4.77
C ILE A 15 10.57 -10.81 -5.32
N GLY A 16 9.79 -11.11 -6.36
CA GLY A 16 9.80 -12.42 -7.01
C GLY A 16 11.17 -12.80 -7.57
N ALA A 17 11.84 -11.88 -8.25
CA ALA A 17 13.18 -12.08 -8.78
C ALA A 17 14.21 -12.25 -7.65
N ALA A 18 14.16 -11.40 -6.62
CA ALA A 18 15.05 -11.47 -5.46
C ALA A 18 14.91 -12.81 -4.74
N THR A 19 13.69 -13.22 -4.39
CA THR A 19 13.44 -14.50 -3.70
C THR A 19 13.83 -15.72 -4.53
N ARG A 20 13.65 -15.68 -5.87
CA ARG A 20 13.98 -16.80 -6.76
C ARG A 20 15.48 -16.94 -7.02
N HIS A 21 16.18 -15.83 -7.27
CA HIS A 21 17.57 -15.86 -7.74
C HIS A 21 18.58 -15.53 -6.63
N HIS A 22 18.15 -14.85 -5.58
CA HIS A 22 18.98 -14.41 -4.46
C HIS A 22 18.25 -14.66 -3.13
N PRO A 23 18.05 -15.92 -2.73
CA PRO A 23 17.20 -16.28 -1.59
C PRO A 23 17.64 -15.68 -0.24
N ASN A 24 18.91 -15.27 -0.12
CA ASN A 24 19.47 -14.63 1.06
C ASN A 24 19.40 -13.09 1.04
N THR A 25 18.90 -12.49 -0.06
CA THR A 25 18.75 -11.03 -0.14
C THR A 25 17.65 -10.57 0.80
N ASP A 26 17.96 -9.59 1.64
CA ASP A 26 16.95 -8.91 2.44
C ASP A 26 15.99 -8.14 1.52
N THR A 27 14.70 -8.44 1.65
CA THR A 27 13.62 -7.85 0.87
C THR A 27 12.64 -7.09 1.76
N THR A 28 13.02 -6.82 3.02
CA THR A 28 12.17 -6.14 4.00
C THR A 28 11.71 -4.78 3.49
N GLU A 29 12.62 -3.96 2.97
CA GLU A 29 12.25 -2.64 2.42
C GLU A 29 11.36 -2.76 1.17
N LEU A 30 11.70 -3.64 0.22
CA LEU A 30 10.85 -3.89 -0.96
C LEU A 30 9.42 -4.32 -0.55
N ARG A 31 9.30 -5.09 0.53
CA ARG A 31 8.00 -5.51 1.08
C ARG A 31 7.27 -4.35 1.78
N ARG A 32 7.98 -3.46 2.46
CA ARG A 32 7.41 -2.23 3.06
C ARG A 32 6.87 -1.32 1.95
N GLU A 33 7.65 -1.06 0.92
CA GLU A 33 7.24 -0.29 -0.26
C GLU A 33 6.01 -0.92 -0.94
N LEU A 34 6.02 -2.25 -1.13
CA LEU A 34 4.86 -2.93 -1.72
C LEU A 34 3.61 -2.81 -0.84
N ALA A 35 3.76 -2.84 0.49
CA ALA A 35 2.65 -2.66 1.41
C ALA A 35 2.07 -1.24 1.32
N GLU A 36 2.94 -0.23 1.31
CA GLU A 36 2.55 1.18 1.12
C GLU A 36 1.74 1.37 -0.15
N VAL A 37 2.26 0.94 -1.30
CA VAL A 37 1.59 1.11 -2.60
C VAL A 37 0.25 0.39 -2.62
N LYS A 38 0.16 -0.82 -2.04
CA LYS A 38 -1.12 -1.55 -1.93
C LYS A 38 -2.14 -0.81 -1.09
N ILE A 39 -1.73 -0.24 0.05
CA ILE A 39 -2.61 0.53 0.94
C ILE A 39 -3.07 1.79 0.21
N ALA A 40 -2.16 2.51 -0.44
CA ALA A 40 -2.47 3.72 -1.19
C ALA A 40 -3.45 3.46 -2.35
N ASP A 41 -3.26 2.38 -3.12
CA ASP A 41 -4.19 1.97 -4.19
C ASP A 41 -5.59 1.70 -3.63
N TYR A 42 -5.67 1.03 -2.48
CA TYR A 42 -6.94 0.69 -1.85
C TYR A 42 -7.65 1.94 -1.31
N ILE A 43 -6.91 2.84 -0.65
CA ILE A 43 -7.44 4.13 -0.19
C ILE A 43 -7.97 4.93 -1.38
N ARG A 44 -7.22 5.02 -2.49
CA ARG A 44 -7.67 5.71 -3.71
C ARG A 44 -8.98 5.13 -4.25
N SER A 45 -9.09 3.81 -4.31
CA SER A 45 -10.32 3.14 -4.77
C SER A 45 -11.52 3.49 -3.89
N ILE A 46 -11.35 3.40 -2.57
CA ILE A 46 -12.44 3.69 -1.62
C ILE A 46 -12.86 5.16 -1.69
N VAL A 47 -11.89 6.08 -1.72
CA VAL A 47 -12.18 7.52 -1.75
C VAL A 47 -12.84 7.94 -3.07
N ALA A 48 -12.51 7.28 -4.19
CA ALA A 48 -13.14 7.53 -5.48
C ALA A 48 -14.62 7.07 -5.52
N GLU A 49 -14.97 6.01 -4.79
CA GLU A 49 -16.34 5.47 -4.73
C GLU A 49 -17.19 6.14 -3.64
N ALA A 50 -16.56 6.74 -2.64
CA ALA A 50 -17.24 7.39 -1.53
C ALA A 50 -17.85 8.75 -1.93
N PRO A 51 -19.00 9.14 -1.35
CA PRO A 51 -19.45 10.52 -1.42
C PRO A 51 -18.41 11.46 -0.79
N PRO A 52 -18.35 12.74 -1.19
CA PRO A 52 -17.35 13.68 -0.69
C PRO A 52 -17.31 13.74 0.84
N LEU A 53 -16.14 13.42 1.40
CA LEU A 53 -15.91 13.44 2.84
C LEU A 53 -15.70 14.86 3.34
N ARG A 54 -16.30 15.18 4.49
CA ARG A 54 -16.04 16.43 5.20
C ARG A 54 -14.62 16.44 5.80
N PRO A 55 -14.01 17.62 6.02
CA PRO A 55 -12.67 17.72 6.60
C PRO A 55 -12.51 16.89 7.88
N GLU A 56 -13.46 16.97 8.81
CA GLU A 56 -13.39 16.28 10.11
C GLU A 56 -13.49 14.75 9.99
N GLN A 57 -14.04 14.24 8.88
CA GLN A 57 -14.09 12.80 8.58
C GLN A 57 -12.75 12.34 8.02
N ARG A 58 -12.10 13.15 7.19
CA ARG A 58 -10.75 12.88 6.66
C ARG A 58 -9.72 12.87 7.79
N ASP A 59 -9.82 13.80 8.73
CA ASP A 59 -8.92 13.86 9.90
C ASP A 59 -9.02 12.61 10.77
N ARG A 60 -10.24 12.11 11.02
CA ARG A 60 -10.45 10.85 11.75
C ARG A 60 -9.81 9.66 11.02
N LEU A 61 -9.95 9.57 9.70
CA LEU A 61 -9.30 8.52 8.90
C LEU A 61 -7.77 8.66 8.90
N ALA A 62 -7.25 9.89 8.84
CA ALA A 62 -5.81 10.15 8.92
C ALA A 62 -5.23 9.76 10.29
N ASN A 63 -6.02 9.89 11.37
CA ASN A 63 -5.60 9.43 12.70
C ASN A 63 -5.49 7.90 12.77
N LEU A 64 -6.32 7.14 12.06
CA LEU A 64 -6.16 5.68 11.96
C LEU A 64 -4.84 5.28 11.28
N LEU A 65 -4.41 6.04 10.27
CA LEU A 65 -3.12 5.82 9.61
C LEU A 65 -1.93 6.22 10.49
N ARG A 66 -2.08 7.29 11.27
CA ARG A 66 -1.03 7.80 12.19
C ARG A 66 -0.89 7.01 13.47
N GLY A 67 -2.00 6.49 14.02
CA GLY A 67 -1.97 5.65 15.21
C GLY A 67 -1.28 4.30 14.97
N GLY A 68 -1.16 3.88 13.71
CA GLY A 68 -0.80 2.50 13.42
C GLY A 68 -1.86 1.55 14.03
N ALA A 69 -1.76 0.24 13.90
CA ALA A 69 -0.91 -0.46 14.84
C ALA A 69 -1.31 -0.34 16.34
N ASP A 70 -2.59 -0.33 16.70
CA ASP A 70 -3.04 -0.92 18.00
C ASP A 70 -2.85 -2.46 18.01
N ARG A 71 -1.80 -2.97 17.36
CA ARG A 71 -1.38 -4.37 17.40
C ARG A 71 -0.11 -4.50 18.23
#